data_AF-A0A813PPK2-F1
#
_entry.id   AF-A0A813PPK2-F1
#
_cell.length_a   1.000
_cell.length_b   1.000
_cell.length_c   1.000
_cell.angle_alpha   90.00
_cell.angle_beta   90.00
_cell.angle_gamma   90.00
#
_symmetry.space_group_name_H-M   'P 1'
#
loop_
_entity.id
_entity.type
_entity.pdbx_description
1 polymer ?
#
loop_
_entity_poly.entity_id
_entity_poly.type
_entity_poly.pdbx_seq_one_letter_code
_entity_poly.pdbx_strand_id
1 'polypeptide(L)'
;MSALQGNNNTGNQFSTNRENVPSRRISDNFSSSRSYAPEYHAQNVYATQRRICEQLREEARRERTKVSIVCKDLVRYITDHQSSDALVTGFQSPKDNPFRDKQQCSLL
;
A
#
# COMPACT_ATOMS: atom_id res chain seq x y z
N MET A 1 -26.66 43.85 -5.86
CA MET A 1 -26.96 43.82 -4.41
C MET A 1 -27.88 42.62 -4.22
N SER A 2 -27.51 41.47 -3.65
CA SER A 2 -26.58 41.18 -2.56
C SER A 2 -26.26 39.68 -2.63
N ALA A 3 -24.99 39.28 -2.65
CA ALA A 3 -24.60 37.88 -2.42
C ALA A 3 -24.25 37.72 -0.94
N LEU A 4 -24.96 36.82 -0.27
CA LEU A 4 -24.83 36.53 1.16
C LEU A 4 -23.50 35.83 1.44
N GLN A 5 -22.75 36.38 2.40
CA GLN A 5 -21.61 35.74 3.05
C GLN A 5 -22.08 34.48 3.79
N GLY A 6 -21.51 33.33 3.46
CA GLY A 6 -21.59 32.10 4.24
C GLY A 6 -20.20 31.68 4.70
N ASN A 7 -19.73 32.26 5.81
CA ASN A 7 -18.65 31.69 6.60
C ASN A 7 -19.18 30.43 7.28
N ASN A 8 -18.42 29.31 7.23
CA ASN A 8 -18.37 28.36 8.34
C ASN A 8 -17.04 27.59 8.30
N ASN A 9 -16.21 27.96 9.27
CA ASN A 9 -14.99 27.30 9.70
C ASN A 9 -15.37 26.15 10.65
N THR A 10 -14.97 24.92 10.32
CA THR A 10 -14.84 23.82 11.29
C THR A 10 -13.49 23.14 11.08
N GLY A 11 -12.44 23.83 11.52
CA GLY A 11 -11.14 23.23 11.79
C GLY A 11 -11.29 22.04 12.73
N ASN A 12 -10.86 20.88 12.24
CA ASN A 12 -10.82 19.66 13.02
C ASN A 12 -9.69 19.78 14.05
N GLN A 13 -10.09 19.73 15.31
CA GLN A 13 -9.19 19.82 16.45
C GLN A 13 -8.43 18.51 16.63
N PHE A 14 -7.11 18.56 16.55
CA PHE A 14 -6.25 17.57 17.20
C PHE A 14 -5.25 18.29 18.09
N SER A 15 -5.53 18.22 19.38
CA SER A 15 -4.72 18.74 20.47
C SER A 15 -3.38 18.02 20.54
N THR A 16 -2.27 18.76 20.47
CA THR A 16 -0.99 18.31 21.04
C THR A 16 -0.59 19.29 22.13
N ASN A 17 -1.00 19.00 23.35
CA ASN A 17 -0.42 19.60 24.55
C ASN A 17 1.00 19.03 24.74
N ARG A 18 2.02 19.86 24.55
CA ARG A 18 3.27 19.76 25.30
C ARG A 18 3.72 21.16 25.66
N GLU A 19 3.51 21.48 26.94
CA GLU A 19 4.09 22.62 27.63
C GLU A 19 5.63 22.54 27.57
N ASN A 20 6.27 23.69 27.35
CA ASN A 20 7.24 24.34 28.26
C ASN A 20 8.34 25.08 27.47
N VAL A 21 8.43 26.40 27.68
CA VAL A 21 9.28 27.39 26.97
C VAL A 21 10.69 27.39 27.59
N PRO A 22 11.74 27.86 26.88
CA PRO A 22 12.26 29.18 27.26
C PRO A 22 12.71 30.05 26.08
N SER A 23 12.32 31.34 26.15
CA SER A 23 12.69 32.42 25.25
C SER A 23 14.20 32.58 25.08
N ARG A 24 14.67 32.67 23.82
CA ARG A 24 15.90 33.40 23.49
C ARG A 24 15.64 34.33 22.30
N ARG A 25 15.50 35.62 22.58
CA ARG A 25 15.76 36.67 21.59
C ARG A 25 17.27 36.82 21.47
N ILE A 26 17.84 36.50 20.32
CA ILE A 26 19.05 37.17 19.81
C ILE A 26 18.81 37.34 18.31
N SER A 27 18.58 38.60 17.92
CA SER A 27 18.83 39.09 16.57
C SER A 27 20.22 38.67 16.14
N ASP A 28 20.37 38.22 14.89
CA ASP A 28 21.59 38.34 14.05
C ASP A 28 21.73 37.07 13.21
N ASN A 29 21.18 37.12 12.00
CA ASN A 29 21.91 36.87 10.75
C ASN A 29 20.91 36.82 9.59
N PHE A 30 20.51 38.03 9.20
CA PHE A 30 20.33 38.38 7.82
C PHE A 30 21.53 37.87 7.01
N SER A 31 21.27 37.12 5.94
CA SER A 31 22.23 36.68 4.93
C SER A 31 23.16 35.52 5.31
N SER A 32 22.66 34.29 5.24
CA SER A 32 23.49 33.19 4.76
C SER A 32 22.70 32.27 3.85
N SER A 33 22.78 32.59 2.56
CA SER A 33 22.87 31.58 1.50
C SER A 33 21.68 30.63 1.38
N ARG A 34 20.51 31.19 1.04
CA ARG A 34 19.55 30.49 0.16
C ARG A 34 20.03 30.60 -1.30
N SER A 35 21.32 30.33 -1.51
CA SER A 35 21.93 30.17 -2.82
C SER A 35 22.01 28.67 -3.08
N TYR A 36 21.81 28.27 -4.35
CA TYR A 36 21.77 26.91 -4.89
C TYR A 36 20.47 26.12 -4.62
N ALA A 37 19.67 25.67 -5.58
CA ALA A 37 19.53 25.94 -7.01
C ALA A 37 18.18 25.31 -7.43
N PRO A 38 17.19 26.05 -7.99
CA PRO A 38 15.95 25.44 -8.49
C PRO A 38 16.21 24.40 -9.59
N GLU A 39 17.35 24.51 -10.28
CA GLU A 39 17.78 23.58 -11.33
C GLU A 39 18.02 22.14 -10.84
N TYR A 40 18.56 21.95 -9.63
CA TYR A 40 18.89 20.60 -9.14
C TYR A 40 17.62 19.80 -8.81
N HIS A 41 16.56 20.47 -8.35
CA HIS A 41 15.27 19.82 -8.14
C HIS A 41 14.59 19.50 -9.48
N ALA A 42 14.64 20.43 -10.45
CA ALA A 42 14.10 20.21 -11.79
C ALA A 42 14.81 19.07 -12.53
N GLN A 43 16.14 18.95 -12.42
CA GLN A 43 16.91 17.85 -13.00
C GLN A 43 16.53 16.49 -12.40
N ASN A 44 16.34 16.41 -11.08
CA ASN A 44 15.91 15.18 -10.41
C ASN A 44 14.47 14.78 -10.79
N VAL A 45 13.57 15.75 -10.93
CA VAL A 45 12.19 15.51 -11.41
C VAL A 45 12.21 15.00 -12.85
N TYR A 46 13.04 15.59 -13.72
CA TYR A 46 13.20 15.15 -15.10
C TYR A 46 13.73 13.71 -15.19
N ALA A 47 14.79 13.38 -14.44
CA ALA A 47 15.36 12.04 -14.40
C ALA A 47 14.35 11.00 -13.89
N THR A 48 13.54 11.36 -12.88
CA THR A 48 12.47 10.51 -12.37
C THR A 48 11.38 10.29 -13.41
N GLN A 49 10.94 11.36 -14.10
CA GLN A 49 9.93 11.26 -15.14
C GLN A 49 10.39 10.38 -16.31
N ARG A 50 11.66 10.50 -16.71
CA ARG A 50 12.27 9.62 -17.73
C ARG A 50 12.19 8.15 -17.33
N ARG A 51 12.57 7.81 -16.09
CA ARG A 51 12.48 6.44 -15.56
C ARG A 51 11.05 5.93 -15.56
N ILE A 52 10.08 6.75 -15.14
CA ILE A 52 8.66 6.37 -15.15
C ILE A 52 8.16 6.12 -16.57
N CYS A 53 8.49 6.99 -17.52
CA CYS A 53 8.11 6.80 -18.92
C CYS A 53 8.73 5.52 -19.52
N GLU A 54 9.98 5.22 -19.17
CA GLU A 54 10.65 3.99 -19.60
C GLU A 54 9.97 2.75 -19.00
N GLN A 55 9.64 2.76 -17.71
CA GLN A 55 8.86 1.70 -17.05
C GLN A 55 7.49 1.49 -17.72
N LEU A 56 6.74 2.58 -17.95
CA LEU A 56 5.41 2.51 -18.55
C LEU A 56 5.44 1.99 -19.98
N ARG A 57 6.50 2.30 -20.76
CA ARG A 57 6.69 1.74 -22.10
C ARG A 57 6.86 0.22 -22.04
N GLU A 58 7.67 -0.28 -21.13
CA GLU A 58 7.86 -1.72 -20.95
C GLU A 58 6.59 -2.41 -20.43
N GLU A 59 5.80 -1.77 -19.56
CA GLU A 59 4.50 -2.28 -19.13
C GLU A 59 3.47 -2.29 -20.26
N ALA A 60 3.43 -1.25 -21.09
CA ALA A 60 2.51 -1.15 -22.22
C ALA A 60 2.78 -2.21 -23.29
N ARG A 61 4.05 -2.60 -23.47
CA ARG A 61 4.50 -3.63 -24.43
C ARG A 61 4.17 -5.05 -24.02
N ARG A 62 3.69 -5.30 -22.79
CA ARG A 62 3.28 -6.64 -22.37
C ARG A 62 2.06 -7.12 -23.15
N GLU A 63 2.18 -8.33 -23.69
CA GLU A 63 1.06 -9.01 -24.35
C GLU A 63 -0.02 -9.35 -23.33
N ARG A 64 -1.29 -9.12 -23.71
CA ARG A 64 -2.45 -9.38 -22.86
C ARG A 64 -3.29 -10.51 -23.45
N THR A 65 -3.68 -11.44 -22.59
CA THR A 65 -4.66 -12.48 -22.93
C THR A 65 -6.08 -11.98 -22.62
N LYS A 66 -7.08 -12.41 -23.39
CA LYS A 66 -8.48 -12.09 -23.10
C LYS A 66 -8.87 -12.64 -21.73
N VAL A 67 -9.52 -11.82 -20.91
CA VAL A 67 -9.99 -12.20 -19.56
C VAL A 67 -10.86 -13.45 -19.63
N SER A 68 -11.73 -13.57 -20.64
CA SER A 68 -12.58 -14.75 -20.83
C SER A 68 -11.81 -16.06 -21.06
N ILE A 69 -10.59 -16.01 -21.59
CA ILE A 69 -9.72 -17.18 -21.75
C ILE A 69 -9.07 -17.49 -20.41
N VAL A 70 -8.43 -16.50 -19.79
CA VAL A 70 -7.74 -16.67 -18.50
C VAL A 70 -8.68 -17.18 -17.41
N CYS A 71 -9.93 -16.70 -17.37
CA CYS A 71 -10.93 -17.20 -16.44
C CYS A 71 -11.26 -18.68 -16.65
N LYS A 72 -11.35 -19.14 -17.91
CA LYS A 72 -11.59 -20.56 -18.21
C LYS A 72 -10.41 -21.42 -17.76
N ASP A 73 -9.18 -20.95 -18.01
CA ASP A 73 -7.97 -21.65 -17.61
C ASP A 73 -7.87 -21.75 -16.08
N LEU A 74 -8.20 -20.68 -15.37
CA LEU A 74 -8.24 -20.66 -13.91
C LEU A 74 -9.29 -21.64 -13.36
N VAL A 75 -10.52 -21.60 -13.88
CA VAL A 75 -11.58 -22.53 -13.47
C VAL A 75 -11.18 -23.97 -13.72
N ARG A 76 -10.56 -24.26 -14.87
CA ARG A 76 -10.05 -25.59 -15.18
C ARG A 76 -9.00 -26.02 -14.16
N TYR A 77 -7.99 -25.19 -13.91
CA TYR A 77 -6.93 -25.50 -12.96
C TYR A 77 -7.49 -25.81 -11.56
N ILE A 78 -8.41 -24.98 -11.07
CA ILE A 78 -9.06 -25.20 -9.76
C ILE A 78 -9.83 -26.53 -9.78
N THR A 79 -10.63 -26.77 -10.82
CA THR A 79 -11.44 -28.00 -10.94
C THR A 79 -10.58 -29.25 -10.96
N ASP A 80 -9.43 -29.21 -11.64
CA ASP A 80 -8.51 -30.34 -11.76
C ASP A 80 -7.81 -30.65 -10.42
N HIS A 81 -7.63 -29.66 -9.54
CA HIS A 81 -6.90 -29.82 -8.27
C HIS A 81 -7.79 -29.82 -7.03
N GLN A 82 -9.06 -29.45 -7.13
CA GLN A 82 -9.96 -29.32 -5.97
C GLN A 82 -10.06 -30.61 -5.15
N SER A 83 -10.00 -31.78 -5.77
CA SER A 83 -10.11 -33.07 -5.08
C SER A 83 -8.90 -33.41 -4.23
N SER A 84 -7.76 -32.75 -4.47
CA SER A 84 -6.54 -32.89 -3.68
C SER A 84 -6.42 -31.82 -2.59
N ASP A 85 -7.27 -30.79 -2.63
CA ASP A 85 -7.28 -29.72 -1.64
C ASP A 85 -8.04 -30.16 -0.38
N ALA A 86 -7.28 -30.47 0.67
CA ALA A 86 -7.82 -30.90 1.95
C ALA A 86 -8.73 -29.86 2.64
N LEU A 87 -8.64 -28.58 2.27
CA LEU A 87 -9.52 -27.54 2.81
C LEU A 87 -10.88 -27.50 2.09
N VAL A 88 -10.94 -28.01 0.86
CA VAL A 88 -12.16 -28.03 0.05
C VAL A 88 -12.90 -29.36 0.24
N THR A 89 -12.22 -30.49 0.13
CA THR A 89 -12.85 -31.82 0.25
C THR A 89 -12.82 -32.40 1.65
N GLY A 90 -12.03 -31.81 2.56
CA GLY A 90 -11.68 -32.44 3.82
C GLY A 90 -10.60 -33.52 3.65
N PHE A 91 -10.02 -33.93 4.78
CA PHE A 91 -9.08 -35.05 4.82
C PHE A 91 -9.82 -36.38 4.68
N GLN A 92 -9.28 -37.31 3.87
CA GLN A 92 -9.86 -38.63 3.67
C GLN A 92 -9.87 -39.46 4.97
N SER A 93 -8.82 -39.31 5.77
CA SER A 93 -8.75 -39.85 7.13
C SER A 93 -8.41 -38.73 8.11
N PRO A 94 -8.99 -38.74 9.33
CA PRO A 94 -8.58 -37.83 10.39
C PRO A 94 -7.07 -37.92 10.69
N LYS A 95 -6.42 -39.07 10.44
CA LYS A 95 -4.98 -39.27 10.65
C LYS A 95 -4.10 -38.50 9.65
N ASP A 96 -4.65 -38.12 8.49
CA ASP A 96 -3.92 -37.37 7.46
C ASP A 96 -3.83 -35.88 7.82
N ASN A 97 -4.66 -35.42 8.77
CA ASN A 97 -4.57 -34.08 9.32
C ASN A 97 -3.47 -34.03 10.41
N PRO A 98 -2.32 -33.37 10.16
CA PRO A 98 -1.23 -33.26 11.14
C PRO A 98 -1.63 -32.45 12.38
N PHE A 99 -2.73 -31.67 12.31
CA PHE A 99 -3.28 -30.88 13.41
C PHE A 99 -4.43 -31.58 14.15
N ARG A 100 -4.68 -32.86 13.88
CA ARG A 100 -5.71 -33.60 14.61
C ARG A 100 -5.29 -33.84 16.06
N ASP A 101 -6.24 -33.69 16.98
CA ASP A 101 -6.08 -34.10 18.37
C ASP A 101 -5.63 -35.57 18.46
N LYS A 102 -4.50 -35.79 19.14
CA LYS A 102 -4.08 -37.13 19.52
C LYS A 102 -5.09 -37.64 20.52
N GLN A 103 -5.92 -38.60 20.12
CA GLN A 103 -6.78 -39.35 21.04
C GLN A 103 -5.85 -40.17 21.94
N GLN A 104 -5.37 -39.57 23.03
CA GLN A 104 -4.71 -40.30 24.10
C GLN A 104 -5.80 -41.13 24.77
N CYS A 105 -5.88 -42.41 24.42
CA CYS A 105 -6.54 -43.38 25.29
C CYS A 105 -5.58 -43.63 26.46
N SER A 106 -5.70 -42.86 27.53
CA SER A 106 -5.14 -43.23 28.83
C SER A 106 -6.12 -44.15 29.52
N LEU A 107 -6.04 -45.45 29.21
CA LEU A 107 -6.53 -46.49 30.09
C LEU A 107 -5.50 -46.63 31.22
N LEU A 108 -5.88 -46.18 32.41
CA LEU A 108 -5.26 -46.54 33.69
C LEU A 108 -6.31 -47.25 34.52
#